data_AF-X1U6K6-F1
#
_entry.id   AF-X1U6K6-F1
#
_cell.length_a   1.000
_cell.length_b   1.000
_cell.length_c   1.000
_cell.angle_alpha   90.00
_cell.angle_beta   90.00
_cell.angle_gamma   90.00
#
_symmetry.space_group_name_H-M   'P 1'
#
loop_
_entity.id
_entity.type
_entity.pdbx_description
1 polymer ?
#
loop_
_entity_poly.entity_id
_entity_poly.type
_entity_poly.pdbx_seq_one_letter_code
_entity_poly.pdbx_strand_id
1 'polypeptide(L)' 'MDEHSKRLLGLDDYSRELSRILREILVAGSKRDRDKMLELAKDLEKLAMADRGGSPE' A
#
# COMPACT_ATOMS: atom_id res chain seq x y z
N MET A 1 -1.75 -7.61 -24.74
CA MET A 1 -1.77 -7.77 -23.27
C MET A 1 -3.18 -8.16 -22.86
N ASP A 2 -3.39 -9.45 -22.61
CA ASP A 2 -4.65 -9.98 -22.09
C ASP A 2 -4.93 -9.46 -20.66
N GLU A 3 -6.18 -9.61 -20.21
CA GLU A 3 -6.65 -9.12 -18.92
C GLU A 3 -5.93 -9.80 -17.74
N HIS A 4 -5.55 -11.08 -17.90
CA HIS A 4 -4.85 -11.85 -16.89
C HIS A 4 -3.43 -11.31 -16.66
N SER A 5 -2.72 -10.97 -17.73
CA SER A 5 -1.39 -10.36 -17.71
C SER A 5 -1.40 -8.97 -17.08
N LYS A 6 -2.45 -8.18 -17.31
CA LYS A 6 -2.62 -6.87 -16.66
C LYS A 6 -2.87 -7.00 -15.16
N ARG A 7 -3.68 -7.99 -14.75
CA ARG A 7 -3.91 -8.28 -13.32
C ARG A 7 -2.64 -8.77 -12.62
N LEU A 8 -1.87 -9.66 -13.26
CA LEU A 8 -0.58 -10.12 -12.74
C LEU A 8 0.42 -8.97 -12.52
N LEU A 9 0.56 -8.07 -13.50
CA LEU A 9 1.40 -6.87 -13.34
C LEU A 9 0.90 -5.96 -12.20
N GLY A 10 -0.42 -5.78 -12.08
CA GLY A 10 -1.01 -5.01 -10.98
C GLY A 10 -0.77 -5.64 -9.60
N LEU A 11 -0.76 -6.96 -9.50
CA LEU A 11 -0.44 -7.70 -8.26
C LEU A 11 1.02 -7.53 -7.86
N ASP A 12 1.94 -7.48 -8.82
CA ASP A 12 3.37 -7.22 -8.56
C ASP A 12 3.60 -5.81 -8.02
N ASP A 13 2.93 -4.81 -8.59
CA ASP A 13 3.02 -3.41 -8.14
C ASP A 13 2.35 -3.23 -6.77
N TYR A 14 1.17 -3.82 -6.54
CA TYR A 14 0.50 -3.83 -5.24
C TYR A 14 1.37 -4.45 -4.15
N SER A 15 1.92 -5.64 -4.42
CA SER A 15 2.74 -6.37 -3.45
C SER A 15 4.03 -5.62 -3.14
N ARG A 16 4.64 -4.96 -4.14
CA ARG A 16 5.82 -4.12 -3.96
C ARG A 16 5.53 -2.93 -3.04
N GLU A 17 4.43 -2.23 -3.31
CA GLU A 17 4.05 -1.03 -2.56
C GLU A 17 3.61 -1.36 -1.13
N LEU A 18 2.83 -2.43 -0.95
CA LEU A 18 2.47 -2.96 0.36
C LEU A 18 3.73 -3.27 1.19
N SER A 19 4.68 -3.98 0.58
CA SER A 19 5.94 -4.33 1.25
C SER A 19 6.75 -3.09 1.63
N ARG A 20 6.72 -2.02 0.82
CA ARG A 20 7.37 -0.74 1.13
C ARG A 20 6.74 -0.09 2.35
N ILE A 21 5.42 0.09 2.35
CA ILE A 21 4.67 0.72 3.43
C ILE A 21 4.89 -0.02 4.76
N LEU A 22 4.81 -1.36 4.75
CA LEU A 22 5.00 -2.17 5.96
C LEU A 22 6.41 -2.00 6.56
N ARG A 23 7.45 -1.95 5.72
CA ARG A 23 8.83 -1.69 6.20
C ARG A 23 8.97 -0.31 6.83
N GLU A 24 8.36 0.70 6.23
CA GLU A 24 8.41 2.07 6.75
C GLU A 24 7.65 2.22 8.07
N ILE A 25 6.53 1.51 8.25
CA ILE A 25 5.78 1.48 9.51
C ILE A 25 6.66 0.93 10.64
N LEU A 26 7.42 -0.14 10.39
CA LEU A 26 8.33 -0.71 11.39
C LEU A 26 9.41 0.30 11.80
N VAL A 27 9.99 1.01 10.83
CA VAL A 27 11.00 2.05 11.09
C VAL A 27 10.39 3.21 11.87
N ALA A 28 9.22 3.71 11.48
CA ALA A 28 8.52 4.79 12.19
C ALA A 28 8.14 4.36 13.63
N GLY A 29 7.63 3.14 13.79
CA GLY A 29 7.29 2.54 15.08
C GLY A 29 8.49 2.42 16.02
N SER A 30 9.66 2.03 15.50
CA SER A 30 10.89 1.98 16.29
C SER A 30 11.31 3.34 16.87
N LYS A 31 10.96 4.42 16.17
CA LYS A 31 11.22 5.82 16.59
C LYS A 31 10.06 6.44 17.36
N ARG A 32 8.94 5.71 17.52
CA ARG A 32 7.66 6.22 18.05
C ARG A 32 7.17 7.46 17.28
N ASP A 33 7.48 7.54 16.00
CA ASP A 33 7.03 8.61 15.11
C ASP A 33 5.55 8.38 14.74
N ARG A 34 4.67 8.87 15.61
CA ARG A 34 3.22 8.65 15.50
C ARG A 34 2.63 9.31 14.26
N ASP A 35 3.14 10.49 13.89
CA ASP A 35 2.64 11.22 12.73
C ASP A 35 2.97 10.46 11.45
N LYS A 36 4.21 9.95 11.32
CA LYS A 36 4.58 9.13 10.16
C LYS A 36 3.81 7.80 10.11
N MET A 37 3.57 7.17 11.26
CA MET A 37 2.74 5.97 11.33
C MET A 37 1.30 6.22 10.85
N LEU A 38 0.71 7.36 11.20
CA LEU A 38 -0.64 7.74 10.74
C LEU A 38 -0.68 8.04 9.24
N GLU A 39 0.34 8.68 8.69
CA GLU A 39 0.48 8.89 7.24
C GLU A 39 0.53 7.56 6.49
N LEU A 40 1.40 6.65 6.93
CA LEU A 40 1.58 5.33 6.32
C LEU A 40 0.33 4.45 6.45
N ALA A 41 -0.44 4.58 7.54
CA ALA A 41 -1.71 3.89 7.70
C ALA A 41 -2.75 4.34 6.65
N LYS A 42 -2.83 5.65 6.38
CA LYS A 42 -3.71 6.18 5.32
C LYS A 42 -3.29 5.71 3.93
N ASP A 43 -1.99 5.62 3.68
CA ASP A 43 -1.50 5.12 2.39
C ASP A 43 -1.77 3.62 2.23
N LEU A 44 -1.73 2.85 3.31
CA LEU A 44 -2.16 1.45 3.32
C LEU A 44 -3.65 1.31 3.01
N GLU A 45 -4.51 2.18 3.57
CA GLU A 45 -5.95 2.20 3.27
C GLU A 45 -6.21 2.50 1.79
N LYS A 46 -5.54 3.53 1.23
CA LYS A 46 -5.65 3.86 -0.20
C LYS A 46 -5.23 2.70 -1.09
N LEU A 47 -4.12 2.04 -0.75
CA LEU A 47 -3.62 0.89 -1.50
C LEU A 47 -4.64 -0.25 -1.51
N ALA A 48 -5.26 -0.54 -0.36
CA ALA A 48 -6.30 -1.56 -0.23
C ALA A 48 -7.62 -1.21 -0.94
N MET A 49 -7.96 0.08 -1.04
CA MET A 49 -9.12 0.55 -1.81
C MET A 49 -8.89 0.44 -3.32
N ALA A 50 -7.68 0.79 -3.78
CA ALA A 50 -7.29 0.68 -5.18
C ALA A 50 -7.36 -0.77 -5.68
N ASP A 51 -6.92 -1.75 -4.86
CA ASP A 51 -7.01 -3.18 -5.17
C ASP A 51 -8.46 -3.68 -5.26
N ARG A 52 -9.36 -3.16 -4.41
CA ARG A 52 -10.79 -3.48 -4.44
C ARG A 52 -11.58 -2.79 -5.54
N GLY A 53 -10.95 -1.91 -6.34
CA GLY A 53 -11.62 -1.12 -7.37
C GLY A 53 -12.50 0.02 -6.82
N GLY A 54 -12.27 0.43 -5.57
CA GLY A 54 -12.97 1.55 -4.95
C GLY A 54 -12.24 2.88 -5.18
N SER A 55 -12.97 3.91 -5.60
CA SER A 55 -12.48 5.30 -5.59
C SER A 55 -12.57 5.85 -4.15
N PRO A 56 -11.55 6.56 -3.66
CA PRO A 56 -11.66 7.29 -2.39
C PRO A 56 -12.65 8.46 -2.57
N GLU A 57 -13.68 8.50 -1.72
CA GLU A 57 -14.50 9.71 -1.48
C GLU A 57 -13.82 10.63 -0.45
#